data_AF-A0A5C8G0I3-F1
#
_entry.id   AF-A0A5C8G0I3-F1
#
_cell.length_a   1.000
_cell.length_b   1.000
_cell.length_c   1.000
_cell.angle_alpha   90.00
_cell.angle_beta   90.00
_cell.angle_gamma   90.00
#
_symmetry.space_group_name_H-M   'P 1'
#
loop_
_entity.id
_entity.type
_entity.pdbx_description
1 polymer ?
#
loop_
_entity_poly.entity_id
_entity_poly.type
_entity_poly.pdbx_seq_one_letter_code
_entity_poly.pdbx_strand_id
1 'polypeptide(L)'
;MFNYFQKSKRRRNILNKIKSNRIIINKFQSPLGIVPSKYAKPKEGFYFESKDKELYSYRISVSANKIPYLFLKLIKLFPSYSTMVIERISEDINRDFDIMMSDPDISMSEIKNIFKRYKELWVECGFVGFGIIDERTEFEVFINLDKEVIINTPYKNVNNINFILDYFNLLNEYPSFISDYEHWHYPLSSVVSYEAVSESDEYVFDYYDIINNLKHLYGFSTINFNERTIRKQPKWWNVTVKCLGKCKKISSISTYYIVANTIEEMETLIDEKMKTMNIENYYIYDFYNVEPKDYNSNCLHLIDIKNNDFEKAPFGIWAESDIFIYKTKNITSYFINKNYSIAF
;
A
#
# COMPACT_ATOMS: atom_id res chain seq x y z
N MET A 1 -5.52 -16.25 -25.48
CA MET A 1 -6.13 -14.99 -25.02
C MET A 1 -7.15 -15.33 -23.93
N PHE A 2 -6.80 -15.19 -22.65
CA PHE A 2 -7.70 -15.51 -21.53
C PHE A 2 -8.68 -14.36 -21.31
N ASN A 3 -9.98 -14.65 -21.45
CA ASN A 3 -11.06 -13.68 -21.29
C ASN A 3 -11.04 -13.11 -19.85
N TYR A 4 -11.20 -11.80 -19.67
CA TYR A 4 -11.15 -11.07 -18.38
C TYR A 4 -12.02 -11.73 -17.28
N PHE A 5 -13.12 -12.38 -17.69
CA PHE A 5 -14.01 -13.14 -16.82
C PHE A 5 -13.38 -14.39 -16.19
N GLN A 6 -12.50 -15.13 -16.89
CA GLN A 6 -11.79 -16.29 -16.33
C GLN A 6 -10.70 -15.86 -15.33
N LYS A 7 -10.04 -14.73 -15.57
CA LYS A 7 -9.14 -14.09 -14.57
C LYS A 7 -9.90 -13.74 -13.29
N SER A 8 -11.17 -13.32 -13.38
CA SER A 8 -11.97 -12.90 -12.21
C SER A 8 -12.35 -14.02 -11.22
N LYS A 9 -12.57 -15.27 -11.67
CA LYS A 9 -12.97 -16.39 -10.78
C LYS A 9 -11.76 -16.92 -9.99
N ARG A 10 -10.61 -17.07 -10.67
CA ARG A 10 -9.36 -17.51 -10.05
C ARG A 10 -8.81 -16.44 -9.08
N ARG A 11 -8.83 -15.16 -9.46
CA ARG A 11 -8.52 -14.03 -8.56
C ARG A 11 -9.40 -14.03 -7.31
N ARG A 12 -10.70 -14.24 -7.46
CA ARG A 12 -11.63 -14.38 -6.33
C ARG A 12 -11.27 -15.55 -5.42
N ASN A 13 -10.88 -16.70 -5.96
CA ASN A 13 -10.48 -17.85 -5.16
C ASN A 13 -9.20 -17.56 -4.34
N ILE A 14 -8.19 -16.94 -4.96
CA ILE A 14 -6.95 -16.55 -4.30
C ILE A 14 -7.24 -15.55 -3.18
N LEU A 15 -7.98 -14.48 -3.47
CA LEU A 15 -8.41 -13.51 -2.47
C LEU A 15 -9.19 -14.15 -1.34
N ASN A 16 -10.11 -15.07 -1.62
CA ASN A 16 -10.88 -15.77 -0.60
C ASN A 16 -9.98 -16.62 0.31
N LYS A 17 -8.96 -17.26 -0.28
CA LYS A 17 -7.98 -18.04 0.48
C LYS A 17 -7.11 -17.15 1.37
N ILE A 18 -6.61 -16.02 0.85
CA ILE A 18 -5.89 -15.04 1.66
C ILE A 18 -6.78 -14.48 2.78
N LYS A 19 -8.05 -14.15 2.46
CA LYS A 19 -9.04 -13.71 3.46
C LYS A 19 -9.29 -14.75 4.55
N SER A 20 -9.15 -16.04 4.25
CA SER A 20 -9.24 -17.10 5.27
C SER A 20 -8.03 -17.14 6.22
N ASN A 21 -6.89 -16.59 5.80
CA ASN A 21 -5.68 -16.45 6.63
C ASN A 21 -5.57 -15.07 7.30
N ARG A 22 -6.65 -14.28 7.32
CA ARG A 22 -6.66 -12.92 7.88
C ARG A 22 -6.26 -12.93 9.36
N ILE A 23 -5.44 -11.97 9.75
CA ILE A 23 -5.10 -11.71 11.15
C ILE A 23 -6.34 -11.17 11.87
N ILE A 24 -6.79 -11.89 12.89
CA ILE A 24 -7.92 -11.51 13.74
C ILE A 24 -7.41 -11.32 15.16
N ILE A 25 -7.56 -10.11 15.72
CA ILE A 25 -7.17 -9.78 17.09
C ILE A 25 -8.44 -9.41 17.86
N ASN A 26 -8.81 -10.19 18.88
CA ASN A 26 -10.00 -9.91 19.70
C ASN A 26 -11.29 -9.64 18.87
N LYS A 27 -11.53 -10.44 17.83
CA LYS A 27 -12.62 -10.28 16.83
C LYS A 27 -12.45 -9.12 15.85
N PHE A 28 -11.46 -8.25 16.02
CA PHE A 28 -11.09 -7.23 15.06
C PHE A 28 -10.43 -7.88 13.85
N GLN A 29 -10.95 -7.63 12.65
CA GLN A 29 -10.40 -8.16 11.40
C GLN A 29 -9.42 -7.16 10.78
N SER A 30 -8.12 -7.45 10.86
CA SER A 30 -7.08 -6.59 10.26
C SER A 30 -7.18 -6.58 8.73
N PRO A 31 -6.94 -5.45 8.04
CA PRO A 31 -6.78 -5.40 6.59
C PRO A 31 -5.68 -6.37 6.11
N LEU A 32 -5.82 -6.91 4.89
CA LEU A 32 -4.87 -7.93 4.39
C LEU A 32 -3.45 -7.40 4.18
N GLY A 33 -3.32 -6.16 3.75
CA GLY A 33 -2.05 -5.48 3.52
C GLY A 33 -1.47 -4.84 4.77
N ILE A 34 -2.02 -5.11 5.96
CA ILE A 34 -1.47 -4.61 7.22
C ILE A 34 -1.14 -5.79 8.14
N VAL A 35 0.13 -5.86 8.54
CA VAL A 35 0.62 -6.84 9.51
C VAL A 35 0.87 -6.12 10.84
N PRO A 36 -0.09 -6.18 11.79
CA PRO A 36 0.09 -5.58 13.10
C PRO A 36 1.12 -6.35 13.94
N SER A 37 1.83 -5.65 14.83
CA SER A 37 2.69 -6.31 15.82
C SER A 37 1.90 -7.22 16.76
N LYS A 38 2.60 -8.15 17.40
CA LYS A 38 2.02 -9.09 18.38
C LYS A 38 1.41 -8.43 19.62
N TYR A 39 1.74 -7.16 19.87
CA TYR A 39 1.23 -6.39 21.01
C TYR A 39 0.02 -5.52 20.64
N ALA A 40 -0.33 -5.43 19.37
CA ALA A 40 -1.46 -4.64 18.90
C ALA A 40 -2.75 -5.15 19.52
N LYS A 41 -3.58 -4.23 20.01
CA LYS A 41 -4.90 -4.52 20.61
C LYS A 41 -5.97 -3.61 20.02
N PRO A 42 -6.13 -3.58 18.68
CA PRO A 42 -7.10 -2.70 18.04
C PRO A 42 -8.50 -2.98 18.57
N LYS A 43 -9.26 -1.91 18.76
CA LYS A 43 -10.61 -1.92 19.28
C LYS A 43 -11.46 -0.99 18.44
N GLU A 44 -12.58 -1.52 17.96
CA GLU A 44 -13.52 -0.73 17.19
C GLU A 44 -14.11 0.41 18.04
N GLY A 45 -14.28 1.56 17.41
CA GLY A 45 -14.74 2.77 18.06
C GLY A 45 -14.34 3.99 17.25
N PHE A 46 -14.57 5.17 17.80
CA PHE A 46 -14.09 6.40 17.18
C PHE A 46 -13.53 7.34 18.24
N TYR A 47 -12.68 8.24 17.78
CA TYR A 47 -12.24 9.42 18.52
C TYR A 47 -12.78 10.65 17.80
N PHE A 48 -13.30 11.61 18.56
CA PHE A 48 -13.92 12.83 18.03
C PHE A 48 -13.30 14.04 18.71
N GLU A 49 -12.83 14.99 17.91
CA GLU A 49 -12.24 16.24 18.40
C GLU A 49 -12.65 17.46 17.58
N SER A 50 -12.55 18.63 18.20
CA SER A 50 -12.64 19.92 17.52
C SER A 50 -11.23 20.29 17.05
N LYS A 51 -11.00 20.41 15.74
CA LYS A 51 -9.71 20.87 15.20
C LYS A 51 -9.59 22.39 15.33
N ASP A 52 -10.68 23.09 15.02
CA ASP A 52 -10.88 24.53 15.20
C ASP A 52 -12.32 24.81 15.64
N LYS A 53 -12.73 26.08 15.79
CA LYS A 53 -14.10 26.44 16.23
C LYS A 53 -15.21 25.97 15.27
N GLU A 54 -14.87 25.69 14.01
CA GLU A 54 -15.86 25.37 12.96
C GLU A 54 -15.68 23.99 12.32
N LEU A 55 -14.54 23.33 12.56
CA LEU A 55 -14.18 22.02 11.99
C LEU A 55 -13.97 20.96 13.06
N TYR A 56 -14.54 19.80 12.79
CA TYR A 56 -14.49 18.63 13.65
C TYR A 56 -13.83 17.48 12.91
N SER A 57 -13.12 16.64 13.65
CA SER A 57 -12.47 15.46 13.11
C SER A 57 -12.92 14.21 13.82
N TYR A 58 -13.16 13.16 13.04
CA TYR A 58 -13.35 11.81 13.50
C TYR A 58 -12.19 10.95 13.02
N ARG A 59 -11.68 10.14 13.93
CA ARG A 59 -10.77 9.02 13.62
C ARG A 59 -11.48 7.74 14.01
N ILE A 60 -11.80 6.88 13.06
CA ILE A 60 -12.67 5.72 13.27
C ILE A 60 -11.90 4.42 13.02
N SER A 61 -11.89 3.56 14.04
CA SER A 61 -11.35 2.20 13.99
C SER A 61 -12.50 1.22 13.79
N VAL A 62 -12.49 0.46 12.70
CA VAL A 62 -13.43 -0.64 12.46
C VAL A 62 -12.73 -1.80 11.76
N SER A 63 -13.24 -3.01 11.97
CA SER A 63 -12.78 -4.19 11.23
C SER A 63 -12.88 -3.98 9.72
N ALA A 64 -11.94 -4.54 8.95
CA ALA A 64 -11.85 -4.38 7.50
C ALA A 64 -13.16 -4.72 6.76
N ASN A 65 -13.92 -5.70 7.25
CA ASN A 65 -15.22 -6.07 6.67
C ASN A 65 -16.32 -5.01 6.85
N LYS A 66 -16.20 -4.09 7.82
CA LYS A 66 -17.17 -3.01 8.09
C LYS A 66 -16.87 -1.74 7.29
N ILE A 67 -15.60 -1.48 6.95
CA ILE A 67 -15.15 -0.27 6.22
C ILE A 67 -15.99 0.00 4.97
N PRO A 68 -16.27 -0.97 4.07
CA PRO A 68 -17.04 -0.69 2.86
C PRO A 68 -18.44 -0.16 3.13
N TYR A 69 -19.09 -0.68 4.17
CA TYR A 69 -20.46 -0.31 4.51
C TYR A 69 -20.49 1.05 5.20
N LEU A 70 -19.53 1.32 6.10
CA LEU A 70 -19.38 2.60 6.76
C LEU A 70 -19.10 3.70 5.75
N PHE A 71 -18.10 3.52 4.89
CA PHE A 71 -17.75 4.46 3.83
C PHE A 71 -18.95 4.78 2.92
N LEU A 72 -19.64 3.75 2.40
CA LEU A 72 -20.80 3.94 1.54
C LEU A 72 -22.01 4.60 2.24
N LYS A 73 -22.08 4.57 3.57
CA LYS A 73 -23.10 5.29 4.36
C LYS A 73 -22.72 6.75 4.55
N LEU A 74 -21.46 7.01 4.90
CA LEU A 74 -20.93 8.36 5.12
C LEU A 74 -20.98 9.21 3.84
N ILE A 75 -20.64 8.62 2.70
CA ILE A 75 -20.55 9.36 1.44
C ILE A 75 -21.92 9.83 0.92
N LYS A 76 -23.03 9.36 1.53
CA LYS A 76 -24.38 9.85 1.21
C LYS A 76 -24.63 11.28 1.71
N LEU A 77 -23.77 11.78 2.60
CA LEU A 77 -23.84 13.14 3.12
C LEU A 77 -23.22 14.16 2.15
N PHE A 78 -22.54 13.69 1.10
CA PHE A 78 -21.93 14.56 0.10
C PHE A 78 -22.94 15.09 -0.92
N PRO A 79 -22.65 16.24 -1.56
CA PRO A 79 -23.38 16.72 -2.72
C PRO A 79 -23.33 15.74 -3.91
N SER A 80 -24.00 16.06 -5.01
CA SER A 80 -24.09 15.15 -6.18
C SER A 80 -22.74 14.90 -6.88
N TYR A 81 -21.78 15.81 -6.72
CA TYR A 81 -20.44 15.76 -7.28
C TYR A 81 -19.45 16.11 -6.17
N SER A 82 -18.29 15.47 -6.17
CA SER A 82 -17.24 15.73 -5.19
C SER A 82 -15.88 15.31 -5.74
N THR A 83 -14.82 15.84 -5.13
CA THR A 83 -13.45 15.52 -5.51
C THR A 83 -13.08 14.16 -4.95
N MET A 84 -12.69 13.23 -5.82
CA MET A 84 -12.15 11.94 -5.42
C MET A 84 -10.68 12.09 -5.05
N VAL A 85 -10.29 11.52 -3.92
CA VAL A 85 -8.93 11.59 -3.39
C VAL A 85 -8.34 10.20 -3.35
N ILE A 86 -7.13 10.03 -3.88
CA ILE A 86 -6.35 8.80 -3.80
C ILE A 86 -5.02 9.17 -3.17
N GLU A 87 -4.66 8.47 -2.09
CA GLU A 87 -3.32 8.50 -1.53
C GLU A 87 -2.63 7.19 -1.89
N ARG A 88 -1.34 7.24 -2.20
CA ARG A 88 -0.54 6.03 -2.39
C ARG A 88 0.88 6.24 -1.90
N ILE A 89 1.63 5.16 -1.71
CA ILE A 89 3.09 5.25 -1.60
C ILE A 89 3.63 6.03 -2.80
N SER A 90 4.44 7.02 -2.50
CA SER A 90 4.96 7.97 -3.48
C SER A 90 5.82 7.30 -4.56
N GLU A 91 5.67 7.74 -5.81
CA GLU A 91 6.65 7.46 -6.88
C GLU A 91 7.94 8.29 -6.74
N ASP A 92 7.86 9.40 -6.00
CA ASP A 92 8.98 10.28 -5.66
C ASP A 92 9.52 9.92 -4.28
N ILE A 93 10.76 9.46 -4.23
CA ILE A 93 11.47 9.09 -3.01
C ILE A 93 11.54 10.19 -1.94
N ASN A 94 11.35 11.44 -2.33
CA ASN A 94 11.48 12.59 -1.44
C ASN A 94 10.24 12.81 -0.55
N ARG A 95 9.18 12.04 -0.76
CA ARG A 95 7.95 12.08 0.02
C ARG A 95 7.46 10.66 0.28
N ASP A 96 6.76 10.46 1.38
CA ASP A 96 6.29 9.12 1.73
C ASP A 96 5.08 8.72 0.88
N PHE A 97 4.22 9.71 0.55
CA PHE A 97 2.96 9.48 -0.15
C PHE A 97 2.71 10.51 -1.27
N ASP A 98 2.06 10.06 -2.34
CA ASP A 98 1.42 10.90 -3.34
C ASP A 98 -0.04 11.09 -2.96
N ILE A 99 -0.52 12.33 -2.93
CA ILE A 99 -1.95 12.63 -2.85
C ILE A 99 -2.41 13.09 -4.23
N MET A 100 -3.45 12.44 -4.75
CA MET A 100 -4.02 12.72 -6.05
C MET A 100 -5.48 13.11 -5.89
N MET A 101 -5.89 14.22 -6.52
CA MET A 101 -7.26 14.71 -6.51
C MET A 101 -7.81 14.78 -7.94
N SER A 102 -9.05 14.32 -8.13
CA SER A 102 -9.71 14.37 -9.45
C SER A 102 -9.99 15.82 -9.87
N ASP A 103 -9.75 16.15 -11.13
CA ASP A 103 -10.17 17.42 -11.73
C ASP A 103 -10.72 17.13 -13.13
N PRO A 104 -12.05 17.26 -13.36
CA PRO A 104 -13.06 17.87 -12.49
C PRO A 104 -13.64 16.94 -11.41
N ASP A 105 -14.52 17.49 -10.56
CA ASP A 105 -15.36 16.74 -9.61
C ASP A 105 -16.09 15.56 -10.28
N ILE A 106 -16.18 14.44 -9.56
CA ILE A 106 -16.80 13.21 -10.05
C ILE A 106 -18.19 13.05 -9.42
N SER A 107 -19.15 12.56 -10.21
CA SER A 107 -20.49 12.26 -9.67
C SER A 107 -20.44 11.19 -8.58
N MET A 108 -21.25 11.34 -7.53
CA MET A 108 -21.32 10.37 -6.43
C MET A 108 -21.74 8.97 -6.86
N SER A 109 -22.51 8.86 -7.95
CA SER A 109 -22.86 7.57 -8.56
C SER A 109 -21.61 6.87 -9.09
N GLU A 110 -20.74 7.61 -9.77
CA GLU A 110 -19.52 7.06 -10.35
C GLU A 110 -18.48 6.73 -9.27
N ILE A 111 -18.29 7.61 -8.29
CA ILE A 111 -17.39 7.32 -7.15
C ILE A 111 -17.84 6.04 -6.43
N LYS A 112 -19.14 5.86 -6.21
CA LYS A 112 -19.70 4.64 -5.63
C LYS A 112 -19.44 3.40 -6.50
N ASN A 113 -19.47 3.53 -7.82
CA ASN A 113 -19.17 2.43 -8.74
C ASN A 113 -17.69 2.05 -8.67
N ILE A 114 -16.79 3.04 -8.71
CA ILE A 114 -15.34 2.84 -8.57
C ILE A 114 -15.00 2.19 -7.24
N PHE A 115 -15.56 2.71 -6.14
CA PHE A 115 -15.36 2.15 -4.81
C PHE A 115 -15.78 0.68 -4.75
N LYS A 116 -16.96 0.33 -5.28
CA LYS A 116 -17.44 -1.05 -5.30
C LYS A 116 -16.61 -1.96 -6.20
N ARG A 117 -16.17 -1.46 -7.36
CA ARG A 117 -15.42 -2.21 -8.36
C ARG A 117 -14.04 -2.61 -7.84
N TYR A 118 -13.38 -1.71 -7.11
CA TYR A 118 -12.03 -1.88 -6.59
C TYR A 118 -12.00 -1.96 -5.06
N LYS A 119 -13.10 -2.41 -4.42
CA LYS A 119 -13.26 -2.36 -2.95
C LYS A 119 -12.10 -3.01 -2.19
N GLU A 120 -11.56 -4.11 -2.70
CA GLU A 120 -10.42 -4.79 -2.09
C GLU A 120 -9.19 -3.87 -2.06
N LEU A 121 -8.92 -3.12 -3.13
CA LEU A 121 -7.81 -2.18 -3.19
C LEU A 121 -7.92 -1.14 -2.06
N TRP A 122 -9.07 -0.49 -1.94
CA TRP A 122 -9.26 0.61 -1.00
C TRP A 122 -9.24 0.16 0.47
N VAL A 123 -9.79 -1.02 0.75
CA VAL A 123 -10.06 -1.50 2.11
C VAL A 123 -8.95 -2.40 2.64
N GLU A 124 -8.23 -3.09 1.76
CA GLU A 124 -7.30 -4.15 2.14
C GLU A 124 -5.85 -3.81 1.84
N CYS A 125 -5.54 -2.93 0.88
CA CYS A 125 -4.16 -2.66 0.46
C CYS A 125 -3.47 -1.63 1.37
N GLY A 126 -2.37 -1.99 2.06
CA GLY A 126 -1.65 -1.06 2.94
C GLY A 126 -0.98 0.11 2.21
N PHE A 127 -0.90 0.06 0.88
CA PHE A 127 -0.18 1.05 0.07
C PHE A 127 -1.08 2.10 -0.60
N VAL A 128 -2.41 2.02 -0.42
CA VAL A 128 -3.35 2.92 -1.10
C VAL A 128 -4.47 3.39 -0.18
N GLY A 129 -4.59 4.70 0.03
CA GLY A 129 -5.72 5.37 0.66
C GLY A 129 -6.75 5.84 -0.36
N PHE A 130 -7.99 6.03 0.07
CA PHE A 130 -9.09 6.44 -0.81
C PHE A 130 -10.13 7.25 -0.05
N GLY A 131 -10.58 8.35 -0.63
CA GLY A 131 -11.66 9.14 -0.07
C GLY A 131 -12.28 10.12 -1.02
N ILE A 132 -13.07 11.01 -0.43
CA ILE A 132 -13.83 12.04 -1.12
C ILE A 132 -13.79 13.30 -0.27
N ILE A 133 -13.63 14.45 -0.92
CA ILE A 133 -13.71 15.77 -0.29
C ILE A 133 -14.67 16.68 -1.07
N ASP A 134 -15.48 17.45 -0.35
CA ASP A 134 -16.16 18.63 -0.87
C ASP A 134 -15.31 19.84 -0.49
N GLU A 135 -14.47 20.28 -1.42
CA GLU A 135 -13.50 21.36 -1.23
C GLU A 135 -14.14 22.68 -0.79
N ARG A 136 -15.44 22.88 -1.06
CA ARG A 136 -16.16 24.10 -0.67
C ARG A 136 -16.54 24.14 0.80
N THR A 137 -16.73 22.96 1.41
CA THR A 137 -17.18 22.85 2.80
C THR A 137 -16.19 22.14 3.69
N GLU A 138 -15.03 21.76 3.13
CA GLU A 138 -13.97 20.99 3.79
C GLU A 138 -14.51 19.70 4.44
N PHE A 139 -15.61 19.17 3.89
CA PHE A 139 -16.17 17.91 4.32
C PHE A 139 -15.45 16.78 3.60
N GLU A 140 -14.79 15.92 4.35
CA GLU A 140 -13.95 14.84 3.86
C GLU A 140 -14.32 13.53 4.53
N VAL A 141 -14.33 12.44 3.75
CA VAL A 141 -14.34 11.06 4.27
C VAL A 141 -13.24 10.30 3.57
N PHE A 142 -12.26 9.82 4.34
CA PHE A 142 -11.04 9.22 3.82
C PHE A 142 -10.69 7.91 4.53
N ILE A 143 -10.34 6.87 3.77
CA ILE A 143 -9.77 5.63 4.29
C ILE A 143 -8.25 5.75 4.11
N ASN A 144 -7.51 5.88 5.21
CA ASN A 144 -6.06 6.06 5.14
C ASN A 144 -5.31 4.75 4.86
N LEU A 145 -3.98 4.81 4.84
CA LEU A 145 -3.13 3.64 4.62
C LEU A 145 -3.26 2.60 5.73
N ASP A 146 -3.48 3.05 6.98
CA ASP A 146 -3.79 2.20 8.15
C ASP A 146 -5.21 1.62 8.17
N LYS A 147 -6.02 1.97 7.16
CA LYS A 147 -7.44 1.61 7.01
C LYS A 147 -8.33 2.07 8.15
N GLU A 148 -7.96 3.19 8.73
CA GLU A 148 -8.83 4.00 9.56
C GLU A 148 -9.70 4.87 8.67
N VAL A 149 -10.94 5.11 9.11
CA VAL A 149 -11.82 6.08 8.44
C VAL A 149 -11.67 7.42 9.13
N ILE A 150 -11.09 8.38 8.43
CA ILE A 150 -10.96 9.77 8.85
C ILE A 150 -12.12 10.56 8.28
N ILE A 151 -12.73 11.41 9.10
CA ILE A 151 -13.74 12.37 8.64
C ILE A 151 -13.33 13.74 9.13
N ASN A 152 -13.17 14.70 8.22
CA ASN A 152 -13.12 16.12 8.58
C ASN A 152 -14.46 16.73 8.17
N THR A 153 -15.07 17.52 9.05
CA THR A 153 -16.43 18.00 8.79
C THR A 153 -16.76 19.32 9.48
N PRO A 154 -17.57 20.17 8.84
CA PRO A 154 -18.25 21.25 9.54
C PRO A 154 -19.29 20.70 10.54
N TYR A 155 -19.66 21.53 11.52
CA TYR A 155 -20.63 21.19 12.57
C TYR A 155 -21.96 20.61 12.02
N LYS A 156 -22.43 21.11 10.87
CA LYS A 156 -23.73 20.74 10.28
C LYS A 156 -23.93 19.24 10.07
N ASN A 157 -22.85 18.47 9.86
CA ASN A 157 -22.94 17.03 9.61
C ASN A 157 -22.71 16.17 10.86
N VAL A 158 -22.25 16.75 11.98
CA VAL A 158 -21.86 16.02 13.21
C VAL A 158 -22.98 15.11 13.69
N ASN A 159 -24.23 15.62 13.77
CA ASN A 159 -25.37 14.82 14.20
C ASN A 159 -25.67 13.64 13.28
N ASN A 160 -25.57 13.84 11.96
CA ASN A 160 -25.79 12.78 10.97
C ASN A 160 -24.67 11.73 11.00
N ILE A 161 -23.43 12.17 11.21
CA ILE A 161 -22.28 11.28 11.35
C ILE A 161 -22.43 10.43 12.61
N ASN A 162 -22.71 11.05 13.77
CA ASN A 162 -22.95 10.32 15.02
C ASN A 162 -24.07 9.29 14.88
N PHE A 163 -25.19 9.64 14.24
CA PHE A 163 -26.26 8.70 13.95
C PHE A 163 -25.80 7.50 13.10
N ILE A 164 -24.92 7.73 12.11
CA ILE A 164 -24.32 6.65 11.33
C ILE A 164 -23.40 5.80 12.22
N LEU A 165 -22.55 6.40 13.04
CA LEU A 165 -21.62 5.67 13.92
C LEU A 165 -22.36 4.82 14.96
N ASP A 166 -23.45 5.34 15.54
CA ASP A 166 -24.35 4.63 16.45
C ASP A 166 -24.96 3.39 15.78
N TYR A 167 -25.37 3.48 14.51
CA TYR A 167 -25.85 2.34 13.74
C TYR A 167 -24.80 1.22 13.59
N PHE A 168 -23.51 1.56 13.59
CA PHE A 168 -22.41 0.59 13.58
C PHE A 168 -22.00 0.11 14.99
N ASN A 169 -22.69 0.56 16.04
CA ASN A 169 -22.37 0.34 17.45
C ASN A 169 -20.95 0.81 17.81
N LEU A 170 -20.51 1.93 17.23
CA LEU A 170 -19.19 2.50 17.52
C LEU A 170 -19.34 3.50 18.66
N LEU A 171 -18.56 3.32 19.72
CA LEU A 171 -18.56 4.18 20.89
C LEU A 171 -17.32 5.07 20.90
N ASN A 172 -17.48 6.27 21.46
CA ASN A 172 -16.37 7.20 21.74
C ASN A 172 -15.66 6.84 23.06
N GLU A 173 -15.40 5.56 23.30
CA GLU A 173 -14.83 5.08 24.56
C GLU A 173 -13.56 4.28 24.32
N TYR A 174 -12.43 5.01 24.34
CA TYR A 174 -11.07 4.48 24.21
C TYR A 174 -10.93 3.55 23.00
N PRO A 175 -11.12 4.06 21.77
CA PRO A 175 -10.75 3.30 20.59
C PRO A 175 -9.27 2.96 20.65
N SER A 176 -8.90 1.85 20.02
CA SER A 176 -7.50 1.51 19.81
C SER A 176 -7.31 1.23 18.34
N PHE A 177 -6.33 1.88 17.75
CA PHE A 177 -6.07 1.83 16.34
C PHE A 177 -4.88 0.91 16.06
N ILE A 178 -4.78 0.38 14.85
CA ILE A 178 -3.60 -0.42 14.48
C ILE A 178 -2.34 0.45 14.47
N SER A 179 -2.47 1.70 14.00
CA SER A 179 -1.35 2.64 13.92
C SER A 179 -0.87 3.18 15.27
N ASP A 180 -1.60 2.91 16.36
CA ASP A 180 -1.09 3.16 17.72
C ASP A 180 0.03 2.18 18.11
N TYR A 181 0.30 1.17 17.28
CA TYR A 181 1.30 0.13 17.49
C TYR A 181 2.23 0.01 16.27
N GLU A 182 3.40 -0.59 16.47
CA GLU A 182 4.24 -1.01 15.34
C GLU A 182 3.47 -1.96 14.41
N HIS A 183 3.56 -1.73 13.11
CA HIS A 183 2.89 -2.51 12.07
C HIS A 183 3.61 -2.31 10.73
N TRP A 184 3.34 -3.21 9.78
CA TRP A 184 3.92 -3.18 8.44
C TRP A 184 2.83 -3.08 7.38
N HIS A 185 3.13 -2.35 6.31
CA HIS A 185 2.26 -2.18 5.15
C HIS A 185 2.77 -3.03 3.98
N TYR A 186 1.84 -3.65 3.27
CA TYR A 186 2.11 -4.44 2.07
C TYR A 186 1.05 -4.16 1.00
N PRO A 187 1.42 -4.23 -0.29
CA PRO A 187 0.45 -4.20 -1.35
C PRO A 187 -0.24 -5.56 -1.46
N LEU A 188 -1.46 -5.56 -2.01
CA LEU A 188 -2.21 -6.81 -2.20
C LEU A 188 -1.52 -7.79 -3.14
N SER A 189 -0.74 -7.29 -4.10
CA SER A 189 0.09 -8.10 -4.99
C SER A 189 1.09 -8.98 -4.21
N SER A 190 1.77 -8.41 -3.20
CA SER A 190 2.75 -9.14 -2.39
C SER A 190 2.09 -10.19 -1.51
N VAL A 191 0.95 -9.88 -0.88
CA VAL A 191 0.20 -10.86 -0.06
C VAL A 191 -0.27 -12.05 -0.91
N VAL A 192 -0.68 -11.80 -2.16
CA VAL A 192 -1.08 -12.84 -3.11
C VAL A 192 0.08 -13.74 -3.54
N SER A 193 1.29 -13.18 -3.67
CA SER A 193 2.48 -13.91 -4.12
C SER A 193 3.03 -14.92 -3.09
N TYR A 194 2.62 -14.79 -1.82
CA TYR A 194 3.09 -15.62 -0.71
C TYR A 194 2.51 -17.04 -0.70
N GLU A 195 1.32 -17.22 -1.29
CA GLU A 195 0.79 -18.55 -1.54
C GLU A 195 1.37 -19.06 -2.86
N ALA A 196 1.89 -20.30 -2.89
CA ALA A 196 2.52 -20.94 -4.04
C ALA A 196 1.57 -21.09 -5.25
N VAL A 197 1.31 -19.99 -5.95
CA VAL A 197 0.41 -19.89 -7.10
C VAL A 197 1.27 -19.76 -8.37
N SER A 198 0.94 -20.53 -9.40
CA SER A 198 1.72 -20.63 -10.63
C SER A 198 1.85 -19.28 -11.36
N GLU A 199 3.06 -19.00 -11.83
CA GLU A 199 3.58 -17.84 -12.59
C GLU A 199 2.89 -17.56 -13.96
N SER A 200 1.57 -17.55 -14.03
CA SER A 200 0.80 -17.06 -15.21
C SER A 200 -0.32 -16.11 -14.79
N ASP A 201 -0.36 -15.78 -13.50
CA ASP A 201 -1.43 -15.05 -12.84
C ASP A 201 -1.04 -13.59 -12.58
N GLU A 202 -0.11 -13.07 -13.40
CA GLU A 202 0.75 -11.87 -13.27
C GLU A 202 0.15 -10.56 -12.70
N TYR A 203 -1.16 -10.40 -12.53
CA TYR A 203 -1.73 -9.08 -12.24
C TYR A 203 -3.00 -9.20 -11.40
N VAL A 204 -2.94 -9.76 -10.20
CA VAL A 204 -4.17 -9.88 -9.38
C VAL A 204 -4.64 -8.50 -8.92
N PHE A 205 -3.73 -7.61 -8.51
CA PHE A 205 -3.94 -6.17 -8.27
C PHE A 205 -2.63 -5.41 -8.48
N ASP A 206 -2.30 -5.10 -9.73
CA ASP A 206 -1.36 -4.02 -9.97
C ASP A 206 -2.11 -2.71 -9.68
N TYR A 207 -1.88 -2.17 -8.48
CA TYR A 207 -2.56 -0.97 -8.06
C TYR A 207 -2.06 0.25 -8.82
N TYR A 208 -0.81 0.23 -9.34
CA TYR A 208 -0.31 1.30 -10.20
C TYR A 208 -1.12 1.37 -11.48
N ASP A 209 -1.34 0.24 -12.16
CA ASP A 209 -2.20 0.18 -13.35
C ASP A 209 -3.61 0.71 -13.07
N ILE A 210 -4.21 0.32 -11.94
CA ILE A 210 -5.56 0.77 -11.58
C ILE A 210 -5.57 2.28 -11.36
N ILE A 211 -4.62 2.82 -10.57
CA ILE A 211 -4.53 4.24 -10.27
C ILE A 211 -4.20 5.05 -11.53
N ASN A 212 -3.29 4.58 -12.38
CA ASN A 212 -2.93 5.24 -13.64
C ASN A 212 -4.11 5.28 -14.62
N ASN A 213 -4.91 4.20 -14.69
CA ASN A 213 -6.14 4.20 -15.47
C ASN A 213 -7.16 5.20 -14.91
N LEU A 214 -7.33 5.28 -13.58
CA LEU A 214 -8.21 6.26 -12.95
C LEU A 214 -7.71 7.70 -13.18
N LYS A 215 -6.39 7.93 -13.12
CA LYS A 215 -5.74 9.20 -13.43
C LYS A 215 -6.07 9.66 -14.83
N HIS A 216 -5.91 8.78 -15.81
CA HIS A 216 -6.23 9.08 -17.21
C HIS A 216 -7.74 9.35 -17.42
N LEU A 217 -8.63 8.60 -16.77
CA LEU A 217 -10.07 8.72 -16.96
C LEU A 217 -10.67 9.96 -16.29
N TYR A 218 -10.13 10.39 -15.15
CA TYR A 218 -10.72 11.41 -14.29
C TYR A 218 -9.81 12.63 -14.05
N GLY A 219 -8.74 12.77 -14.83
CA GLY A 219 -7.89 13.96 -14.82
C GLY A 219 -7.20 14.22 -13.48
N PHE A 220 -6.81 13.18 -12.75
CA PHE A 220 -6.20 13.37 -11.44
C PHE A 220 -4.93 14.22 -11.50
N SER A 221 -4.87 15.23 -10.65
CA SER A 221 -3.67 16.04 -10.39
C SER A 221 -3.01 15.59 -9.08
N THR A 222 -1.68 15.52 -9.08
CA THR A 222 -0.92 15.25 -7.86
C THR A 222 -0.77 16.55 -7.07
N ILE A 223 -1.21 16.55 -5.80
CA ILE A 223 -1.14 17.70 -4.91
C ILE A 223 -0.15 17.39 -3.80
N ASN A 224 1.11 17.76 -4.03
CA ASN A 224 2.17 17.58 -3.04
C ASN A 224 2.38 18.87 -2.26
N PHE A 225 1.85 18.92 -1.05
CA PHE A 225 2.17 19.99 -0.11
C PHE A 225 3.67 19.88 0.24
N ASN A 226 4.48 20.90 -0.06
CA ASN A 226 5.93 21.06 0.21
C ASN A 226 6.95 20.83 -0.92
N GLU A 227 6.56 20.80 -2.20
CA GLU A 227 7.56 20.68 -3.31
C GLU A 227 8.65 21.77 -3.30
N ARG A 228 8.41 22.94 -2.70
CA ARG A 228 9.36 24.06 -2.68
C ARG A 228 10.51 23.93 -1.67
N THR A 229 10.44 23.02 -0.71
CA THR A 229 11.39 22.95 0.42
C THR A 229 12.21 21.65 0.48
N ILE A 230 11.92 20.66 -0.37
CA ILE A 230 12.64 19.39 -0.31
C ILE A 230 13.99 19.50 -1.04
N ARG A 231 15.08 19.44 -0.28
CA ARG A 231 16.42 19.21 -0.85
C ARG A 231 16.46 17.79 -1.41
N LYS A 232 16.44 17.67 -2.74
CA LYS A 232 16.64 16.39 -3.44
C LYS A 232 17.97 15.78 -3.00
N GLN A 233 17.92 14.71 -2.22
CA GLN A 233 19.08 13.87 -1.92
C GLN A 233 18.91 12.54 -2.64
N PRO A 234 19.98 11.99 -3.25
CA PRO A 234 19.91 10.65 -3.84
C PRO A 234 19.54 9.64 -2.74
N LYS A 235 18.45 8.90 -2.94
CA LYS A 235 18.05 7.83 -2.01
C LYS A 235 18.40 6.46 -2.55
N TRP A 236 18.60 5.55 -1.62
CA TRP A 236 18.94 4.16 -1.86
C TRP A 236 17.69 3.31 -1.74
N TRP A 237 17.45 2.48 -2.73
CA TRP A 237 16.38 1.50 -2.76
C TRP A 237 16.95 0.15 -2.40
N ASN A 238 16.29 -0.55 -1.49
CA ASN A 238 16.37 -2.00 -1.44
C ASN A 238 15.26 -2.55 -2.33
N VAL A 239 15.63 -3.33 -3.34
CA VAL A 239 14.71 -3.85 -4.35
C VAL A 239 14.87 -5.36 -4.40
N THR A 240 13.88 -6.09 -3.91
CA THR A 240 13.87 -7.55 -3.99
C THR A 240 13.20 -7.97 -5.29
N VAL A 241 13.94 -8.67 -6.15
CA VAL A 241 13.47 -9.18 -7.44
C VAL A 241 13.43 -10.69 -7.38
N LYS A 242 12.35 -11.26 -7.90
CA LYS A 242 12.23 -12.70 -8.09
C LYS A 242 12.36 -13.03 -9.57
N CYS A 243 13.42 -13.76 -9.90
CA CYS A 243 13.67 -14.23 -11.24
C CYS A 243 13.05 -15.62 -11.45
N LEU A 244 12.34 -15.77 -12.55
CA LEU A 244 11.64 -16.99 -12.91
C LEU A 244 12.44 -17.66 -14.03
N GLY A 245 13.08 -18.80 -13.73
CA GLY A 245 13.82 -19.54 -14.75
C GLY A 245 12.93 -19.97 -15.92
N LYS A 246 13.51 -20.13 -17.11
CA LYS A 246 12.83 -20.49 -18.39
C LYS A 246 11.82 -21.66 -18.32
N CYS A 247 11.83 -22.48 -17.27
CA CYS A 247 10.94 -23.63 -17.09
C CYS A 247 10.29 -23.73 -15.68
N LYS A 248 10.18 -22.65 -14.89
CA LYS A 248 9.54 -22.63 -13.53
C LYS A 248 10.10 -23.62 -12.49
N LYS A 249 11.23 -24.29 -12.79
CA LYS A 249 11.86 -25.31 -11.94
C LYS A 249 12.94 -24.75 -11.02
N ILE A 250 13.44 -23.56 -11.35
CA ILE A 250 14.46 -22.83 -10.62
C ILE A 250 13.99 -21.39 -10.57
N SER A 251 13.59 -20.94 -9.38
CA SER A 251 13.33 -19.54 -9.09
C SER A 251 14.49 -19.02 -8.26
N SER A 252 14.99 -17.82 -8.57
CA SER A 252 15.91 -17.12 -7.68
C SER A 252 15.29 -15.87 -7.13
N ILE A 253 15.69 -15.51 -5.92
CA ILE A 253 15.41 -14.20 -5.34
C ILE A 253 16.76 -13.51 -5.21
N SER A 254 16.82 -12.28 -5.73
CA SER A 254 17.97 -11.40 -5.65
C SER A 254 17.51 -10.07 -5.09
N THR A 255 18.25 -9.52 -4.14
CA THR A 255 18.00 -8.18 -3.63
C THR A 255 19.05 -7.24 -4.20
N TYR A 256 18.60 -6.17 -4.84
CA TYR A 256 19.42 -5.12 -5.42
C TYR A 256 19.37 -3.88 -4.55
N TYR A 257 20.52 -3.21 -4.46
CA TYR A 257 20.63 -1.89 -3.87
C TYR A 257 20.86 -0.89 -4.97
N ILE A 258 19.91 0.03 -5.13
CA ILE A 258 19.82 0.89 -6.31
C ILE A 258 19.79 2.34 -5.85
N VAL A 259 20.56 3.21 -6.52
CA VAL A 259 20.43 4.65 -6.37
C VAL A 259 19.65 5.15 -7.58
N ALA A 260 18.43 5.62 -7.35
CA ALA A 260 17.51 6.15 -8.36
C ALA A 260 16.60 7.20 -7.75
N ASN A 261 16.14 8.19 -8.54
CA ASN A 261 15.31 9.27 -8.04
C ASN A 261 13.81 8.96 -8.07
N THR A 262 13.39 8.04 -8.94
CA THR A 262 11.99 7.61 -9.06
C THR A 262 11.89 6.10 -9.08
N ILE A 263 10.69 5.58 -8.83
CA ILE A 263 10.37 4.16 -9.01
C ILE A 263 10.65 3.76 -10.47
N GLU A 264 10.25 4.56 -11.45
CA GLU A 264 10.40 4.24 -12.87
C GLU A 264 11.89 4.11 -13.27
N GLU A 265 12.74 4.98 -12.73
CA GLU A 265 14.18 4.90 -12.91
C GLU A 265 14.76 3.62 -12.26
N MET A 266 14.28 3.28 -11.06
CA MET A 266 14.66 2.05 -10.35
C MET A 266 14.23 0.80 -11.13
N GLU A 267 12.99 0.76 -11.63
CA GLU A 267 12.45 -0.33 -12.44
C GLU A 267 13.22 -0.48 -13.75
N THR A 268 13.57 0.64 -14.40
CA THR A 268 14.41 0.64 -15.61
C THR A 268 15.78 -0.01 -15.35
N LEU A 269 16.42 0.31 -14.22
CA LEU A 269 17.70 -0.30 -13.83
C LEU A 269 17.57 -1.81 -13.59
N ILE A 270 16.48 -2.26 -12.96
CA ILE A 270 16.19 -3.68 -12.83
C ILE A 270 15.98 -4.33 -14.20
N ASP A 271 15.19 -3.71 -15.08
CA ASP A 271 14.92 -4.24 -16.42
C ASP A 271 16.20 -4.42 -17.24
N GLU A 272 17.09 -3.43 -17.19
CA GLU A 272 18.41 -3.50 -17.82
C GLU A 272 19.25 -4.63 -17.23
N LYS A 273 19.31 -4.75 -15.89
CA LYS A 273 20.03 -5.82 -15.21
C LYS A 273 19.49 -7.19 -15.60
N MET A 274 18.18 -7.39 -15.65
CA MET A 274 17.56 -8.66 -16.02
C MET A 274 17.86 -9.04 -17.47
N LYS A 275 17.85 -8.06 -18.38
CA LYS A 275 18.31 -8.25 -19.77
C LYS A 275 19.77 -8.69 -19.84
N THR A 276 20.67 -8.07 -19.08
CA THR A 276 22.09 -8.48 -19.04
C THR A 276 22.29 -9.90 -18.52
N MET A 277 21.45 -10.33 -17.58
CA MET A 277 21.46 -11.69 -17.02
C MET A 277 20.74 -12.72 -17.90
N ASN A 278 20.18 -12.31 -19.04
CA ASN A 278 19.35 -13.16 -19.92
C ASN A 278 18.16 -13.79 -19.19
N ILE A 279 17.56 -13.04 -18.27
CA ILE A 279 16.37 -13.42 -17.51
C ILE A 279 15.17 -12.83 -18.23
N GLU A 280 14.42 -13.69 -18.92
CA GLU A 280 13.24 -13.27 -19.70
C GLU A 280 11.99 -13.05 -18.83
N ASN A 281 11.91 -13.68 -17.66
CA ASN A 281 10.74 -13.60 -16.79
C ASN A 281 11.18 -13.27 -15.36
N TYR A 282 10.78 -12.12 -14.84
CA TYR A 282 11.01 -11.70 -13.45
C TYR A 282 9.90 -10.76 -13.01
N TYR A 283 9.84 -10.47 -11.72
CA TYR A 283 9.07 -9.35 -11.20
C TYR A 283 9.75 -8.78 -9.95
N ILE A 284 9.55 -7.48 -9.72
CA ILE A 284 9.95 -6.82 -8.47
C ILE A 284 8.94 -7.26 -7.41
N TYR A 285 9.44 -7.99 -6.41
CA TYR A 285 8.66 -8.59 -5.34
C TYR A 285 8.33 -7.58 -4.23
N ASP A 286 9.31 -6.74 -3.89
CA ASP A 286 9.22 -5.73 -2.85
C ASP A 286 10.29 -4.66 -3.11
N PHE A 287 10.01 -3.42 -2.72
CA PHE A 287 11.01 -2.36 -2.72
C PHE A 287 10.70 -1.32 -1.65
N TYR A 288 11.74 -0.76 -1.04
CA TYR A 288 11.62 0.28 -0.03
C TYR A 288 12.87 1.15 0.00
N ASN A 289 12.72 2.39 0.48
CA ASN A 289 13.84 3.30 0.70
C ASN A 289 14.64 2.86 1.93
N VAL A 290 15.96 2.91 1.82
CA VAL A 290 16.90 2.64 2.91
C VAL A 290 17.77 3.85 3.11
N GLU A 291 17.98 4.27 4.36
CA GLU A 291 19.01 5.25 4.63
C GLU A 291 20.39 4.60 4.52
N PRO A 292 21.36 5.22 3.82
CA PRO A 292 22.67 4.62 3.61
C PRO A 292 23.41 4.28 4.90
N LYS A 293 23.11 4.96 6.02
CA LYS A 293 23.69 4.67 7.34
C LYS A 293 23.16 3.40 8.00
N ASP A 294 21.96 2.96 7.64
CA ASP A 294 21.30 1.78 8.22
C ASP A 294 21.69 0.49 7.46
N TYR A 295 22.66 0.61 6.54
CA TYR A 295 23.13 -0.45 5.69
C TYR A 295 24.21 -1.31 6.37
N ASN A 296 23.97 -2.62 6.43
CA ASN A 296 24.98 -3.58 6.89
C ASN A 296 25.82 -4.09 5.71
N SER A 297 26.99 -3.49 5.50
CA SER A 297 27.93 -3.82 4.43
C SER A 297 28.45 -5.27 4.45
N ASN A 298 28.27 -6.00 5.56
CA ASN A 298 28.71 -7.39 5.68
C ASN A 298 27.74 -8.42 5.08
N CYS A 299 26.54 -8.01 4.64
CA CYS A 299 25.50 -8.93 4.19
C CYS A 299 25.39 -9.09 2.65
N LEU A 300 26.24 -8.40 1.87
CA LEU A 300 26.03 -8.24 0.41
C LEU A 300 27.34 -8.30 -0.38
N HIS A 301 27.23 -8.77 -1.63
CA HIS A 301 28.32 -8.67 -2.60
C HIS A 301 28.28 -7.27 -3.22
N LEU A 302 29.14 -6.37 -2.73
CA LEU A 302 29.34 -5.05 -3.32
C LEU A 302 29.91 -5.21 -4.74
N ILE A 303 29.22 -4.66 -5.73
CA ILE A 303 29.65 -4.72 -7.14
C ILE A 303 30.81 -3.74 -7.38
N ASP A 304 30.89 -2.65 -6.59
CA ASP A 304 31.97 -1.68 -6.65
C ASP A 304 32.49 -1.27 -5.25
N ILE A 305 33.63 -1.85 -4.86
CA ILE A 305 34.27 -1.68 -3.54
C ILE A 305 34.93 -0.29 -3.39
N LYS A 306 35.00 0.52 -4.47
CA LYS A 306 35.81 1.76 -4.49
C LYS A 306 35.10 3.02 -4.03
N ASN A 307 33.80 2.99 -3.71
CA ASN A 307 33.04 4.17 -3.31
C ASN A 307 32.39 3.94 -1.93
N ASN A 308 33.19 4.08 -0.88
CA ASN A 308 32.75 3.99 0.53
C ASN A 308 31.95 5.21 1.01
N ASP A 309 31.75 6.23 0.17
CA ASP A 309 31.01 7.45 0.53
C ASP A 309 29.59 7.38 -0.06
N PHE A 310 28.71 6.62 0.61
CA PHE A 310 27.34 6.34 0.19
C PHE A 310 26.48 7.62 -0.04
N GLU A 311 26.90 8.76 0.52
CA GLU A 311 26.24 10.06 0.33
C GLU A 311 26.46 10.68 -1.06
N LYS A 312 27.43 10.19 -1.84
CA LYS A 312 27.80 10.71 -3.17
C LYS A 312 27.68 9.67 -4.30
N ALA A 313 27.01 8.55 -4.04
CA ALA A 313 26.90 7.49 -5.01
C ALA A 313 26.12 7.95 -6.27
N PRO A 314 26.70 7.83 -7.49
CA PRO A 314 25.95 8.05 -8.71
C PRO A 314 24.79 7.06 -8.90
N PHE A 315 23.85 7.46 -9.74
CA PHE A 315 22.74 6.65 -10.24
C PHE A 315 23.19 5.25 -10.71
N GLY A 316 22.51 4.18 -10.26
CA GLY A 316 22.82 2.81 -10.70
C GLY A 316 22.60 1.72 -9.64
N ILE A 317 22.91 0.47 -9.98
CA ILE A 317 22.90 -0.68 -9.06
C ILE A 317 24.28 -0.85 -8.42
N TRP A 318 24.31 -0.92 -7.09
CA TRP A 318 25.55 -0.85 -6.29
C TRP A 318 25.90 -2.14 -5.56
N ALA A 319 24.88 -2.86 -5.11
CA ALA A 319 25.06 -4.12 -4.43
C ALA A 319 23.98 -5.12 -4.84
N GLU A 320 24.35 -6.39 -4.81
CA GLU A 320 23.47 -7.51 -5.05
C GLU A 320 23.67 -8.51 -3.91
N SER A 321 22.58 -8.99 -3.32
CA SER A 321 22.63 -10.16 -2.45
C SER A 321 22.83 -11.41 -3.28
N ASP A 322 23.37 -12.47 -2.67
CA ASP A 322 23.48 -13.78 -3.31
C ASP A 322 22.16 -14.18 -4.01
N ILE A 323 22.31 -14.75 -5.21
CA ILE A 323 21.21 -15.30 -5.99
C ILE A 323 20.77 -16.61 -5.30
N PHE A 324 19.69 -16.56 -4.52
CA PHE A 324 19.19 -17.73 -3.83
C PHE A 324 18.36 -18.62 -4.77
N ILE A 325 19.00 -19.62 -5.35
CA ILE A 325 18.38 -20.62 -6.24
C ILE A 325 17.56 -21.61 -5.41
N TYR A 326 16.23 -21.54 -5.48
CA TYR A 326 15.34 -22.50 -4.83
C TYR A 326 14.75 -23.50 -5.83
N LYS A 327 14.92 -24.79 -5.55
CA LYS A 327 14.11 -25.87 -6.14
C LYS A 327 12.79 -25.90 -5.36
N THR A 328 11.71 -25.54 -6.04
CA THR A 328 10.37 -25.33 -5.47
C THR A 328 9.88 -26.46 -4.57
N LYS A 329 9.68 -26.17 -3.26
CA LYS A 329 8.54 -26.73 -2.49
C LYS A 329 7.91 -25.88 -1.38
N ASN A 330 8.52 -24.84 -0.81
CA ASN A 330 7.84 -23.93 0.12
C ASN A 330 8.69 -22.68 0.46
N ILE A 331 8.17 -21.47 0.21
CA ILE A 331 8.72 -20.19 0.68
C ILE A 331 8.28 -19.88 2.13
N THR A 332 7.20 -20.53 2.61
CA THR A 332 6.62 -20.31 3.94
C THR A 332 7.58 -20.60 5.11
N SER A 333 8.64 -21.37 4.89
CA SER A 333 9.60 -21.73 5.95
C SER A 333 10.72 -20.72 6.19
N TYR A 334 10.87 -19.65 5.38
CA TYR A 334 12.07 -18.81 5.46
C TYR A 334 11.90 -17.50 6.25
N PHE A 335 10.73 -16.85 6.22
CA PHE A 335 10.53 -15.58 6.94
C PHE A 335 10.16 -15.73 8.43
N ILE A 336 9.89 -16.96 8.89
CA ILE A 336 9.67 -17.21 10.33
C ILE A 336 11.01 -17.35 11.08
N ASN A 337 12.16 -17.48 10.41
CA ASN A 337 13.37 -17.98 11.06
C ASN A 337 14.65 -17.14 10.92
N LYS A 338 14.54 -15.80 10.76
CA LYS A 338 15.74 -14.93 10.81
C LYS A 338 15.75 -13.81 11.85
N ASN A 339 14.77 -13.79 12.77
CA ASN A 339 14.79 -12.90 13.95
C ASN A 339 14.78 -13.66 15.30
N TYR A 340 15.13 -14.95 15.33
CA TYR A 340 15.20 -15.73 16.58
C TYR A 340 16.56 -16.40 16.87
N SER A 341 17.63 -16.07 16.13
CA SER A 341 18.94 -16.70 16.35
C SER A 341 20.15 -15.75 16.37
N ILE A 342 19.96 -14.43 16.49
CA ILE A 342 21.05 -13.52 16.84
C ILE A 342 20.57 -12.62 17.98
N ALA A 343 20.48 -13.24 19.16
CA ALA A 343 20.51 -12.58 20.46
C ALA A 343 21.53 -13.35 21.31
N PHE A 344 22.80 -12.97 21.15
CA PHE A 344 23.77 -12.90 22.23
C PHE A 344 24.30 -11.48 22.24
#